data_AF-A0A7Z0ITU8-F1
#
_entry.id   AF-A0A7Z0ITU8-F1
#
_cell.length_a   1.000
_cell.length_b   1.000
_cell.length_c   1.000
_cell.angle_alpha   90.00
_cell.angle_beta   90.00
_cell.angle_gamma   90.00
#
_symmetry.space_group_name_H-M   'P 1'
#
loop_
_entity.id
_entity.type
_entity.pdbx_description
1 polymer ?
#
loop_
_entity_poly.entity_id
_entity_poly.type
_entity_poly.pdbx_seq_one_letter_code
_entity_poly.pdbx_strand_id
1 'polypeptide(L)'
;MANKSPSKDRRAVINDIRKKQGRAERVRGAAIIGVCVTIAVLMVGAAAWGPITGFIKDSEFDNVALQDIGKSAESAGCQKIIETKADGNQNHIATGTEQTYTTAPPAYGPHWNEANVAPADMSRKFYSADDRPDLEALVHNLEHGYTIVWYDETVSEDELDELRAIGQKFSGTSNFRYKFIAAPWTAADAKETAVAGDKKTEFPSGTHIAMTHWYADPANPTEASTQKGVFQYCEGVSGEAIKDFMTTYPYTDTPEPQAM
;
A
#
# COMPACT_ATOMS: atom_id res chain seq x y z
N MET A 1 -59.11 72.78 10.62
CA MET A 1 -57.70 72.41 10.88
C MET A 1 -57.65 70.93 11.24
N ALA A 2 -56.95 70.11 10.46
CA ALA A 2 -56.88 68.67 10.66
C ALA A 2 -55.80 68.31 11.69
N ASN A 3 -56.19 67.68 12.79
CA ASN A 3 -55.27 67.26 13.84
C ASN A 3 -54.73 65.85 13.47
N LYS A 4 -53.55 65.79 12.82
CA LYS A 4 -52.87 64.52 12.54
C LYS A 4 -52.33 63.95 13.85
N SER A 5 -52.86 62.79 14.25
CA SER A 5 -52.48 62.11 15.50
C SER A 5 -51.02 61.63 15.49
N PRO A 6 -50.13 62.14 16.38
CA PRO A 6 -48.70 61.81 16.43
C PRO A 6 -48.37 60.35 16.78
N SER A 7 -49.35 59.58 17.29
CA SER A 7 -49.14 58.22 17.80
C SER A 7 -49.12 57.15 16.70
N LYS A 8 -49.77 57.40 15.56
CA LYS A 8 -49.83 56.48 14.43
C LYS A 8 -48.51 56.47 13.65
N ASP A 9 -47.88 57.64 13.49
CA ASP A 9 -46.56 57.78 12.85
C ASP A 9 -45.44 57.15 13.69
N ARG A 10 -45.43 57.35 15.01
CA ARG A 10 -44.40 56.76 15.88
C ARG A 10 -44.42 55.22 15.87
N ARG A 11 -45.62 54.62 15.84
CA ARG A 11 -45.78 53.16 15.70
C ARG A 11 -45.38 52.65 14.32
N ALA A 12 -45.68 53.39 13.26
CA ALA A 12 -45.27 53.06 11.89
C ALA A 12 -43.74 53.08 11.74
N VAL A 13 -43.07 54.08 12.31
CA VAL A 13 -41.60 54.20 12.32
C VAL A 13 -40.94 53.04 13.09
N ILE A 14 -41.45 52.67 14.26
CA ILE A 14 -40.93 51.53 15.03
C ILE A 14 -41.10 50.21 14.26
N ASN A 15 -42.23 50.01 13.60
CA ASN A 15 -42.47 48.81 12.78
C ASN A 15 -41.57 48.78 11.54
N ASP A 16 -41.32 49.91 10.89
CA ASP A 16 -40.41 50.00 9.74
C ASP A 16 -38.95 49.71 10.16
N ILE A 17 -38.50 50.27 11.29
CA ILE A 17 -37.18 49.97 11.87
C ILE A 17 -37.06 48.48 12.22
N ARG A 18 -38.06 47.89 12.88
CA ARG A 18 -38.08 46.44 13.19
C ARG A 18 -38.07 45.58 11.93
N LYS A 19 -38.79 45.98 10.88
CA LYS A 19 -38.83 45.26 9.60
C LYS A 19 -37.49 45.37 8.86
N LYS A 20 -36.84 46.53 8.89
CA LYS A 20 -35.50 46.75 8.32
C LYS A 20 -34.41 46.00 9.07
N GLN A 21 -34.44 46.03 10.41
CA GLN A 21 -33.54 45.27 11.27
C GLN A 21 -33.73 43.76 11.07
N GLY A 22 -34.96 43.26 11.11
CA GLY A 22 -35.25 41.84 10.88
C GLY A 22 -34.89 41.36 9.46
N ARG A 23 -35.01 42.23 8.44
CA ARG A 23 -34.55 41.90 7.07
C ARG A 23 -33.03 41.89 6.98
N ALA A 24 -32.34 42.85 7.59
CA ALA A 24 -30.88 42.90 7.62
C ALA A 24 -30.27 41.73 8.38
N GLU A 25 -30.88 41.34 9.51
CA GLU A 25 -30.49 40.14 10.28
C GLU A 25 -30.71 38.85 9.49
N ARG A 26 -31.84 38.71 8.79
CA ARG A 26 -32.08 37.53 7.92
C ARG A 26 -31.09 37.43 6.78
N VAL A 27 -30.74 38.56 6.14
CA VAL A 27 -29.75 38.59 5.06
C VAL A 27 -28.36 38.25 5.59
N ARG A 28 -27.97 38.81 6.75
CA ARG A 28 -26.70 38.48 7.41
C ARG A 28 -26.64 37.02 7.84
N GLY A 29 -27.70 36.51 8.45
CA GLY A 29 -27.80 35.10 8.84
C GLY A 29 -27.71 34.17 7.63
N ALA A 30 -28.45 34.47 6.56
CA ALA A 30 -28.38 33.71 5.31
C ALA A 30 -26.98 33.77 4.66
N ALA A 31 -26.32 34.93 4.69
CA ALA A 31 -24.96 35.08 4.18
C ALA A 31 -23.95 34.25 5.00
N ILE A 32 -24.02 34.28 6.33
CA ILE A 32 -23.16 33.47 7.21
C ILE A 32 -23.40 31.98 6.96
N ILE A 33 -24.66 31.55 6.90
CA ILE A 33 -25.00 30.15 6.60
C ILE A 33 -24.46 29.76 5.21
N GLY A 34 -24.62 30.62 4.20
CA GLY A 34 -24.09 30.37 2.86
C GLY A 34 -22.57 30.23 2.83
N VAL A 35 -21.84 31.04 3.61
CA VAL A 35 -20.38 30.92 3.76
C VAL A 35 -20.02 29.61 4.47
N CYS A 36 -20.69 29.27 5.58
CA CYS A 36 -20.44 28.03 6.31
C CYS A 36 -20.70 26.79 5.45
N VAL A 37 -21.79 26.76 4.69
CA VAL A 37 -22.11 25.66 3.77
C VAL A 37 -21.06 25.55 2.68
N THR A 38 -20.62 26.69 2.12
CA THR A 38 -19.58 26.69 1.07
C THR A 38 -18.26 26.12 1.59
N ILE A 39 -17.82 26.55 2.78
CA ILE A 39 -16.60 26.04 3.41
C ILE A 39 -16.73 24.53 3.72
N ALA A 40 -17.89 24.10 4.23
CA ALA A 40 -18.15 22.69 4.49
C ALA A 40 -18.07 21.84 3.20
N VAL A 41 -18.68 22.30 2.10
CA VAL A 41 -18.62 21.61 0.79
C VAL A 41 -17.19 21.56 0.26
N LEU A 42 -16.41 22.64 0.39
CA LEU A 42 -15.02 22.66 -0.06
C LEU A 42 -14.15 21.68 0.75
N MET A 43 -14.32 21.61 2.07
CA MET A 43 -13.59 20.66 2.91
C MET A 43 -13.96 19.21 2.58
N VAL A 44 -15.25 18.91 2.44
CA VAL A 44 -15.72 17.57 2.05
C VAL A 44 -15.24 17.21 0.65
N GLY A 45 -15.33 18.14 -0.31
CA GLY A 45 -14.88 17.94 -1.69
C GLY A 45 -13.38 17.68 -1.77
N ALA A 46 -12.56 18.44 -1.03
CA ALA A 46 -11.11 18.23 -0.97
C ALA A 46 -10.75 16.87 -0.32
N ALA A 47 -11.40 16.51 0.79
CA ALA A 47 -11.18 15.23 1.46
C ALA A 47 -11.64 14.03 0.62
N ALA A 48 -12.71 14.19 -0.16
CA ALA A 48 -13.24 13.13 -1.01
C ALA A 48 -12.51 13.01 -2.36
N TRP A 49 -11.73 14.01 -2.78
CA TRP A 49 -11.07 14.04 -4.08
C TRP A 49 -10.15 12.84 -4.30
N GLY A 50 -9.18 12.62 -3.40
CA GLY A 50 -8.22 11.51 -3.48
C GLY A 50 -8.89 10.13 -3.54
N PRO A 51 -9.80 9.80 -2.60
CA PRO A 51 -10.55 8.53 -2.63
C PRO A 51 -11.35 8.31 -3.92
N ILE A 52 -12.00 9.36 -4.45
CA ILE A 52 -12.79 9.25 -5.68
C ILE A 52 -11.88 9.05 -6.90
N THR A 53 -10.81 9.82 -7.02
CA THR A 53 -9.89 9.69 -8.17
C THR A 53 -9.13 8.37 -8.13
N GLY A 54 -8.74 7.90 -6.94
CA GLY A 54 -8.13 6.58 -6.76
C GLY A 54 -9.09 5.47 -7.15
N PHE A 55 -10.35 5.52 -6.69
CA PHE A 55 -11.36 4.53 -7.07
C PHE A 55 -11.60 4.48 -8.59
N ILE A 56 -11.67 5.64 -9.25
CA ILE A 56 -11.87 5.68 -10.72
C ILE A 56 -10.67 5.07 -11.45
N LYS A 57 -9.44 5.41 -11.05
CA LYS A 57 -8.21 4.85 -11.63
C LYS A 57 -8.13 3.33 -11.42
N ASP A 58 -8.36 2.88 -10.19
CA ASP A 58 -8.32 1.45 -9.87
C ASP A 58 -9.40 0.68 -10.66
N SER A 59 -10.59 1.26 -10.85
CA SER A 59 -11.68 0.65 -11.62
C SER A 59 -11.36 0.46 -13.11
N GLU A 60 -10.37 1.17 -13.66
CA GLU A 60 -9.86 0.96 -15.02
C GLU A 60 -9.32 -0.46 -15.19
N PHE A 61 -8.75 -1.02 -14.12
CA PHE A 61 -8.14 -2.34 -14.13
C PHE A 61 -9.12 -3.47 -13.81
N ASP A 62 -10.38 -3.20 -13.43
CA ASP A 62 -11.34 -4.22 -12.97
C ASP A 62 -11.49 -5.38 -13.96
N ASN A 63 -11.59 -5.06 -15.25
CA ASN A 63 -11.76 -6.04 -16.34
C ASN A 63 -10.45 -6.43 -17.03
N VAL A 64 -9.31 -5.90 -16.57
CA VAL A 64 -7.98 -6.28 -17.06
C VAL A 64 -7.52 -7.52 -16.30
N ALA A 65 -7.09 -8.55 -17.04
CA ALA A 65 -6.57 -9.76 -16.40
C ALA A 65 -5.17 -9.50 -15.84
N LEU A 66 -4.79 -10.21 -14.77
CA LEU A 66 -3.52 -10.00 -14.06
C LEU A 66 -2.32 -9.90 -15.00
N GLN A 67 -2.16 -10.82 -15.95
CA GLN A 67 -1.00 -10.83 -16.85
C GLN A 67 -0.93 -9.64 -17.81
N ASP A 68 -2.05 -8.92 -17.98
CA ASP A 68 -2.17 -7.80 -18.91
C ASP A 68 -2.03 -6.44 -18.18
N ILE A 69 -1.75 -6.43 -16.87
CA ILE A 69 -1.46 -5.22 -16.11
C ILE A 69 0.06 -4.95 -16.16
N GLY A 70 0.44 -3.74 -16.54
CA GLY A 70 1.83 -3.35 -16.76
C GLY A 70 2.40 -3.89 -18.07
N LYS A 71 3.72 -4.01 -18.13
CA LYS A 71 4.46 -4.48 -19.31
C LYS A 71 4.46 -6.01 -19.37
N SER A 72 4.70 -6.57 -20.57
CA SER A 72 5.08 -7.99 -20.67
C SER A 72 6.39 -8.25 -19.92
N ALA A 73 6.65 -9.50 -19.51
CA ALA A 73 7.86 -9.83 -18.77
C ALA A 73 9.14 -9.44 -19.53
N GLU A 74 9.15 -9.63 -20.85
CA GLU A 74 10.25 -9.21 -21.72
C GLU A 74 10.40 -7.68 -21.78
N SER A 75 9.30 -6.94 -21.97
CA SER A 75 9.33 -5.47 -22.07
C SER A 75 9.60 -4.79 -20.73
N ALA A 76 9.31 -5.47 -19.63
CA ALA A 76 9.67 -5.06 -18.28
C ALA A 76 11.14 -5.34 -17.95
N GLY A 77 11.92 -5.91 -18.87
CA GLY A 77 13.33 -6.25 -18.62
C GLY A 77 13.49 -7.26 -17.47
N CYS A 78 12.51 -8.13 -17.25
CA CYS A 78 12.56 -9.09 -16.15
C CYS A 78 13.73 -10.06 -16.35
N GLN A 79 14.62 -10.08 -15.38
CA GLN A 79 15.80 -10.92 -15.36
C GLN A 79 15.41 -12.37 -15.05
N LYS A 80 16.38 -13.27 -15.21
CA LYS A 80 16.21 -14.67 -14.80
C LYS A 80 16.03 -14.75 -13.29
N ILE A 81 15.21 -15.71 -12.86
CA ILE A 81 15.06 -16.05 -11.45
C ILE A 81 16.42 -16.53 -10.90
N ILE A 82 16.74 -16.06 -9.70
CA ILE A 82 17.92 -16.41 -8.94
C ILE A 82 17.46 -17.15 -7.69
N GLU A 83 18.09 -18.30 -7.41
CA GLU A 83 17.90 -19.02 -6.16
C GLU A 83 19.21 -18.98 -5.36
N THR A 84 19.13 -18.60 -4.10
CA THR A 84 20.25 -18.66 -3.15
C THR A 84 19.88 -19.54 -1.97
N LYS A 85 20.88 -20.19 -1.36
CA LYS A 85 20.64 -20.98 -0.15
C LYS A 85 20.15 -20.06 0.97
N ALA A 86 19.03 -20.41 1.60
CA ALA A 86 18.54 -19.71 2.80
C ALA A 86 19.40 -20.04 4.03
N ASP A 87 19.47 -19.13 4.99
CA ASP A 87 20.16 -19.35 6.26
C ASP A 87 19.18 -19.44 7.45
N GLY A 88 18.91 -20.68 7.85
CA GLY A 88 18.06 -20.99 9.00
C GLY A 88 16.59 -21.12 8.66
N ASN A 89 15.76 -21.28 9.70
CA ASN A 89 14.31 -21.53 9.63
C ASN A 89 13.72 -21.21 11.03
N GLN A 90 12.55 -20.58 11.11
CA GLN A 90 11.92 -20.16 12.38
C GLN A 90 12.85 -19.33 13.28
N ASN A 91 13.69 -18.49 12.66
CA ASN A 91 14.65 -17.64 13.37
C ASN A 91 13.95 -16.39 13.93
N HIS A 92 12.97 -16.60 14.82
CA HIS A 92 12.24 -15.51 15.45
C HIS A 92 13.15 -14.68 16.36
N ILE A 93 13.16 -13.37 16.13
CA ILE A 93 13.82 -12.37 16.97
C ILE A 93 12.78 -11.45 17.63
N ALA A 94 13.15 -10.78 18.71
CA ALA A 94 12.24 -9.93 19.45
C ALA A 94 11.83 -8.71 18.61
N THR A 95 10.54 -8.36 18.64
CA THR A 95 10.01 -7.14 18.01
C THR A 95 10.80 -5.89 18.42
N GLY A 96 11.04 -5.01 17.46
CA GLY A 96 11.88 -3.83 17.63
C GLY A 96 13.39 -4.11 17.56
N THR A 97 13.80 -5.35 17.31
CA THR A 97 15.19 -5.68 17.00
C THR A 97 15.41 -5.54 15.50
N GLU A 98 16.24 -4.58 15.09
CA GLU A 98 16.69 -4.45 13.69
C GLU A 98 17.61 -5.62 13.31
N GLN A 99 17.47 -6.12 12.08
CA GLN A 99 18.30 -7.18 11.54
C GLN A 99 19.06 -6.75 10.28
N THR A 100 20.32 -7.16 10.22
CA THR A 100 21.12 -7.06 9.01
C THR A 100 20.95 -8.28 8.13
N TYR A 101 20.19 -8.15 7.05
CA TYR A 101 20.05 -9.19 6.03
C TYR A 101 21.23 -9.22 5.06
N THR A 102 21.45 -10.37 4.44
CA THR A 102 22.55 -10.60 3.48
C THR A 102 22.13 -10.43 2.02
N THR A 103 20.85 -10.12 1.77
CA THR A 103 20.23 -9.92 0.46
C THR A 103 19.33 -8.68 0.48
N ALA A 104 19.26 -7.98 -0.65
CA ALA A 104 18.41 -6.81 -0.84
C ALA A 104 17.53 -6.99 -2.11
N PRO A 105 16.19 -7.05 -1.98
CA PRO A 105 15.45 -7.19 -0.72
C PRO A 105 15.70 -8.57 -0.07
N PRO A 106 15.35 -8.79 1.21
CA PRO A 106 15.44 -10.12 1.81
C PRO A 106 14.39 -11.08 1.21
N ALA A 107 14.78 -12.35 1.05
CA ALA A 107 13.87 -13.45 0.74
C ALA A 107 13.71 -14.47 1.90
N TYR A 108 14.49 -14.32 2.96
CA TYR A 108 14.54 -15.19 4.14
C TYR A 108 15.35 -14.52 5.24
N GLY A 109 15.36 -15.14 6.42
CA GLY A 109 16.26 -14.79 7.52
C GLY A 109 15.51 -14.55 8.83
N PRO A 110 16.21 -14.04 9.86
CA PRO A 110 15.57 -13.69 11.13
C PRO A 110 14.46 -12.66 10.95
N HIS A 111 13.38 -12.80 11.71
CA HIS A 111 12.20 -11.95 11.57
C HIS A 111 11.43 -11.87 12.90
N TRP A 112 10.54 -10.89 13.02
CA TRP A 112 9.72 -10.72 14.22
C TRP A 112 8.58 -11.71 14.26
N ASN A 113 8.12 -12.09 15.45
CA ASN A 113 6.92 -12.88 15.65
C ASN A 113 6.13 -12.33 16.83
N GLU A 114 5.20 -11.44 16.53
CA GLU A 114 4.32 -10.81 17.51
C GLU A 114 2.95 -10.57 16.90
N ALA A 115 1.92 -11.03 17.61
CA ALA A 115 0.54 -10.92 17.15
C ALA A 115 0.14 -9.46 16.87
N ASN A 116 -0.42 -9.22 15.69
CA ASN A 116 -0.79 -7.91 15.15
C ASN A 116 0.38 -6.98 14.81
N VAL A 117 1.62 -7.49 14.80
CA VAL A 117 2.81 -6.76 14.36
C VAL A 117 3.50 -7.51 13.22
N ALA A 118 3.78 -8.80 13.40
CA ALA A 118 4.45 -9.66 12.44
C ALA A 118 3.86 -11.09 12.49
N PRO A 119 3.46 -11.67 11.35
CA PRO A 119 3.54 -11.13 9.99
C PRO A 119 2.57 -9.98 9.73
N ALA A 120 2.75 -9.27 8.61
CA ALA A 120 1.82 -8.25 8.15
C ALA A 120 0.47 -8.88 7.73
N ASP A 121 -0.62 -8.13 7.91
CA ASP A 121 -1.99 -8.60 7.68
C ASP A 121 -2.23 -9.02 6.22
N MET A 122 -2.67 -10.27 6.04
CA MET A 122 -3.00 -10.84 4.73
C MET A 122 -3.94 -9.96 3.92
N SER A 123 -4.89 -9.25 4.53
CA SER A 123 -5.87 -8.43 3.82
C SER A 123 -5.25 -7.22 3.11
N ARG A 124 -4.05 -6.80 3.51
CA ARG A 124 -3.36 -5.63 2.97
C ARG A 124 -2.36 -6.06 1.88
N LYS A 125 -2.71 -5.80 0.62
CA LYS A 125 -1.95 -6.27 -0.57
C LYS A 125 -0.97 -5.26 -1.15
N PHE A 126 -1.09 -4.01 -0.75
CA PHE A 126 -0.27 -2.91 -1.23
C PHE A 126 0.01 -1.99 -0.06
N TYR A 127 1.27 -1.63 0.12
CA TYR A 127 1.73 -0.63 1.06
C TYR A 127 2.39 0.50 0.31
N SER A 128 2.29 1.71 0.85
CA SER A 128 3.06 2.90 0.47
C SER A 128 4.19 3.14 1.48
N ALA A 129 5.07 4.11 1.21
CA ALA A 129 6.15 4.45 2.13
C ALA A 129 5.62 4.97 3.49
N ASP A 130 4.39 5.49 3.53
CA ASP A 130 3.79 6.07 4.73
C ASP A 130 3.20 5.02 5.69
N ASP A 131 2.88 3.81 5.20
CA ASP A 131 2.12 2.81 5.95
C ASP A 131 2.66 1.39 5.86
N ARG A 132 3.83 1.21 5.26
CA ARG A 132 4.51 -0.10 5.22
C ARG A 132 4.94 -0.53 6.64
N PRO A 133 4.73 -1.80 7.03
CA PRO A 133 5.35 -2.39 8.22
C PRO A 133 6.88 -2.36 8.15
N ASP A 134 7.51 -2.60 9.29
CA ASP A 134 8.97 -2.78 9.36
C ASP A 134 9.42 -4.02 8.59
N LEU A 135 10.68 -4.02 8.16
CA LEU A 135 11.21 -5.01 7.24
C LEU A 135 11.11 -6.43 7.81
N GLU A 136 11.43 -6.62 9.08
CA GLU A 136 11.36 -7.90 9.79
C GLU A 136 9.94 -8.46 9.85
N ALA A 137 8.92 -7.60 9.91
CA ALA A 137 7.52 -8.06 9.87
C ALA A 137 7.16 -8.63 8.50
N LEU A 138 7.65 -8.01 7.42
CA LEU A 138 7.47 -8.48 6.05
C LEU A 138 8.28 -9.76 5.77
N VAL A 139 9.46 -9.92 6.36
CA VAL A 139 10.23 -11.17 6.21
C VAL A 139 9.50 -12.37 6.80
N HIS A 140 8.71 -12.18 7.87
CA HIS A 140 7.84 -13.23 8.40
C HIS A 140 6.77 -13.66 7.38
N ASN A 141 6.18 -12.73 6.61
CA ASN A 141 5.24 -13.11 5.54
C ASN A 141 5.89 -14.07 4.53
N LEU A 142 7.18 -13.91 4.23
CA LEU A 142 7.88 -14.83 3.32
C LEU A 142 7.93 -16.25 3.88
N GLU A 143 8.16 -16.44 5.17
CA GLU A 143 8.13 -17.77 5.82
C GLU A 143 6.76 -18.45 5.67
N HIS A 144 5.69 -17.64 5.69
CA HIS A 144 4.31 -18.07 5.50
C HIS A 144 3.89 -18.19 4.02
N GLY A 145 4.81 -18.05 3.06
CA GLY A 145 4.56 -18.32 1.64
C GLY A 145 3.93 -17.17 0.88
N TYR A 146 4.17 -15.94 1.32
CA TYR A 146 3.85 -14.77 0.53
C TYR A 146 4.90 -14.58 -0.55
N THR A 147 4.45 -14.18 -1.73
CA THR A 147 5.30 -13.44 -2.66
C THR A 147 5.26 -11.97 -2.29
N ILE A 148 6.43 -11.37 -2.08
CA ILE A 148 6.54 -9.92 -1.89
C ILE A 148 7.12 -9.29 -3.15
N VAL A 149 6.42 -8.30 -3.70
CA VAL A 149 6.87 -7.43 -4.77
C VAL A 149 7.36 -6.14 -4.16
N TRP A 150 8.66 -5.97 -4.13
CA TRP A 150 9.33 -4.76 -3.71
C TRP A 150 9.43 -3.78 -4.86
N TYR A 151 9.18 -2.51 -4.59
CA TYR A 151 9.35 -1.43 -5.56
C TYR A 151 10.18 -0.30 -4.95
N ASP A 152 11.15 0.24 -5.66
CA ASP A 152 11.98 1.34 -5.13
C ASP A 152 11.30 2.72 -5.28
N GLU A 153 11.94 3.76 -4.76
CA GLU A 153 11.41 5.14 -4.79
C GLU A 153 11.37 5.77 -6.20
N THR A 154 11.88 5.09 -7.23
CA THR A 154 12.00 5.62 -8.59
C THR A 154 10.89 5.16 -9.54
N VAL A 155 10.03 4.23 -9.10
CA VAL A 155 8.85 3.82 -9.86
C VAL A 155 7.89 4.99 -10.12
N SER A 156 7.28 5.00 -11.29
CA SER A 156 6.34 6.06 -11.68
C SER A 156 4.99 5.97 -10.96
N GLU A 157 4.21 7.06 -10.97
CA GLU A 157 2.84 7.04 -10.43
C GLU A 157 1.94 6.00 -11.14
N ASP A 158 2.11 5.83 -12.46
CA ASP A 158 1.37 4.84 -13.24
C ASP A 158 1.74 3.41 -12.80
N GLU A 159 3.03 3.12 -12.56
CA GLU A 159 3.48 1.83 -12.04
C GLU A 159 2.99 1.56 -10.61
N LEU A 160 2.87 2.59 -9.77
CA LEU A 160 2.23 2.45 -8.45
C LEU A 160 0.74 2.11 -8.56
N ASP A 161 0.04 2.73 -9.53
CA ASP A 161 -1.36 2.41 -9.81
C ASP A 161 -1.50 0.96 -10.34
N GLU A 162 -0.59 0.51 -11.21
CA GLU A 162 -0.52 -0.89 -11.68
C GLU A 162 -0.26 -1.88 -10.52
N LEU A 163 0.69 -1.61 -9.63
CA LEU A 163 0.97 -2.47 -8.46
C LEU A 163 -0.23 -2.54 -7.51
N ARG A 164 -0.92 -1.41 -7.30
CA ARG A 164 -2.16 -1.39 -6.50
C ARG A 164 -3.25 -2.23 -7.16
N ALA A 165 -3.44 -2.10 -8.46
CA ALA A 165 -4.40 -2.90 -9.23
C ALA A 165 -4.06 -4.40 -9.20
N ILE A 166 -2.78 -4.77 -9.31
CA ILE A 166 -2.31 -6.15 -9.13
C ILE A 166 -2.66 -6.66 -7.74
N GLY A 167 -2.38 -5.88 -6.69
CA GLY A 167 -2.76 -6.22 -5.31
C GLY A 167 -4.26 -6.47 -5.17
N GLN A 168 -5.10 -5.68 -5.85
CA GLN A 168 -6.56 -5.88 -5.84
C GLN A 168 -6.99 -7.22 -6.47
N LYS A 169 -6.26 -7.76 -7.45
CA LYS A 169 -6.54 -9.09 -8.01
C LYS A 169 -6.37 -10.22 -6.99
N PHE A 170 -5.61 -9.96 -5.92
CA PHE A 170 -5.40 -10.89 -4.82
C PHE A 170 -6.23 -10.52 -3.57
N SER A 171 -7.25 -9.67 -3.69
CA SER A 171 -8.05 -9.26 -2.53
C SER A 171 -8.67 -10.43 -1.75
N GLY A 172 -8.72 -10.27 -0.43
CA GLY A 172 -9.29 -11.24 0.49
C GLY A 172 -8.26 -12.18 1.14
N THR A 173 -8.76 -13.00 2.07
CA THR A 173 -7.95 -13.85 2.96
C THR A 173 -8.38 -15.31 2.96
N SER A 174 -9.47 -15.66 2.28
CA SER A 174 -10.03 -17.02 2.25
C SER A 174 -9.27 -17.98 1.32
N ASN A 175 -8.38 -17.48 0.47
CA ASN A 175 -7.60 -18.26 -0.48
C ASN A 175 -6.11 -17.95 -0.33
N PHE A 176 -5.32 -18.92 0.14
CA PHE A 176 -3.88 -18.72 0.38
C PHE A 176 -3.06 -18.53 -0.89
N ARG A 177 -3.62 -18.83 -2.07
CA ARG A 177 -3.01 -18.42 -3.35
C ARG A 177 -2.94 -16.91 -3.52
N TYR A 178 -3.61 -16.15 -2.66
CA TYR A 178 -3.62 -14.69 -2.66
C TYR A 178 -2.64 -14.10 -1.63
N LYS A 179 -1.70 -14.89 -1.10
CA LYS A 179 -0.59 -14.41 -0.27
C LYS A 179 0.39 -13.63 -1.15
N PHE A 180 0.09 -12.34 -1.26
CA PHE A 180 0.78 -11.37 -2.10
C PHE A 180 0.84 -10.04 -1.35
N ILE A 181 2.01 -9.40 -1.37
CA ILE A 181 2.21 -8.04 -0.89
C ILE A 181 3.03 -7.27 -1.93
N ALA A 182 2.60 -6.06 -2.28
CA ALA A 182 3.46 -5.06 -2.89
C ALA A 182 3.89 -4.04 -1.82
N ALA A 183 5.18 -3.80 -1.67
CA ALA A 183 5.72 -2.93 -0.61
C ALA A 183 6.94 -2.13 -1.09
N PRO A 184 7.15 -0.90 -0.58
CA PRO A 184 8.30 -0.11 -0.97
C PRO A 184 9.61 -0.66 -0.40
N TRP A 185 10.67 -0.56 -1.19
CA TRP A 185 12.06 -0.71 -0.80
C TRP A 185 12.69 0.68 -0.66
N THR A 186 13.09 1.03 0.55
CA THR A 186 13.56 2.37 0.90
C THR A 186 15.08 2.42 1.06
N ALA A 187 15.63 3.64 1.04
CA ALA A 187 17.04 3.84 1.37
C ALA A 187 17.40 3.48 2.83
N ALA A 188 16.42 3.35 3.72
CA ALA A 188 16.64 2.85 5.08
C ALA A 188 16.84 1.32 5.07
N ASP A 189 16.00 0.58 4.34
CA ASP A 189 16.12 -0.86 4.19
C ASP A 189 17.47 -1.26 3.56
N ALA A 190 17.92 -0.49 2.57
CA ALA A 190 19.24 -0.67 1.95
C ALA A 190 20.40 -0.53 2.96
N LYS A 191 20.25 0.28 4.02
CA LYS A 191 21.26 0.42 5.08
C LYS A 191 21.20 -0.74 6.07
N GLU A 192 20.01 -1.21 6.40
CA GLU A 192 19.82 -2.36 7.28
C GLU A 192 20.37 -3.63 6.64
N THR A 193 20.28 -3.78 5.32
CA THR A 193 20.84 -4.93 4.56
C THR A 193 22.33 -4.84 4.25
N ALA A 194 23.00 -3.77 4.69
CA ALA A 194 24.43 -3.58 4.45
C ALA A 194 25.29 -4.39 5.43
N VAL A 195 25.79 -5.53 4.98
CA VAL A 195 27.08 -6.01 5.49
C VAL A 195 28.13 -4.98 5.08
N ALA A 196 28.79 -4.35 6.04
CA ALA A 196 29.77 -3.30 5.80
C ALA A 196 30.78 -3.69 4.70
N GLY A 197 30.68 -3.06 3.53
CA GLY A 197 31.60 -3.24 2.40
C GLY A 197 31.09 -4.07 1.21
N ASP A 198 29.86 -4.61 1.24
CA ASP A 198 29.32 -5.40 0.12
C ASP A 198 28.28 -4.60 -0.70
N LYS A 199 28.37 -4.62 -2.05
CA LYS A 199 27.47 -3.88 -2.97
C LYS A 199 26.11 -4.56 -3.18
N LYS A 200 25.75 -5.53 -2.35
CA LYS A 200 24.55 -6.39 -2.51
C LYS A 200 23.29 -5.80 -1.84
N THR A 201 23.31 -4.50 -1.56
CA THR A 201 22.31 -3.78 -0.75
C THR A 201 21.30 -3.00 -1.57
N GLU A 202 21.43 -3.06 -2.90
CA GLU A 202 20.59 -2.36 -3.86
C GLU A 202 20.10 -3.37 -4.90
N PHE A 203 18.99 -3.04 -5.55
CA PHE A 203 18.54 -3.81 -6.71
C PHE A 203 19.64 -3.80 -7.79
N PRO A 204 19.74 -4.85 -8.62
CA PRO A 204 20.59 -4.82 -9.80
C PRO A 204 20.39 -3.53 -10.60
N SER A 205 21.47 -2.97 -11.13
CA SER A 205 21.42 -1.69 -11.85
C SER A 205 20.35 -1.69 -12.95
N GLY A 206 19.50 -0.66 -12.93
CA GLY A 206 18.39 -0.48 -13.88
C GLY A 206 17.10 -1.21 -13.51
N THR A 207 17.09 -2.01 -12.44
CA THR A 207 15.87 -2.66 -11.95
C THR A 207 15.24 -1.89 -10.81
N HIS A 208 13.91 -1.87 -10.80
CA HIS A 208 13.08 -1.06 -9.89
C HIS A 208 12.01 -1.88 -9.19
N ILE A 209 11.78 -3.11 -9.67
CA ILE A 209 10.85 -4.08 -9.11
C ILE A 209 11.63 -5.35 -8.76
N ALA A 210 11.38 -5.91 -7.58
CA ALA A 210 11.94 -7.19 -7.16
C ALA A 210 10.87 -8.09 -6.55
N MET A 211 10.76 -9.32 -7.03
CA MET A 211 9.92 -10.37 -6.44
C MET A 211 10.77 -11.24 -5.52
N THR A 212 10.30 -11.49 -4.30
CA THR A 212 10.93 -12.44 -3.36
C THR A 212 9.97 -13.51 -2.86
N HIS A 213 10.51 -14.70 -2.59
CA HIS A 213 9.81 -15.83 -1.98
C HIS A 213 10.77 -16.70 -1.18
N TRP A 214 10.30 -17.25 -0.05
CA TRP A 214 11.05 -18.23 0.73
C TRP A 214 10.65 -19.65 0.34
N TYR A 215 11.49 -20.30 -0.44
CA TYR A 215 11.26 -21.67 -0.87
C TYR A 215 11.67 -22.69 0.21
N ALA A 216 10.83 -23.70 0.41
CA ALA A 216 11.12 -24.94 1.11
C ALA A 216 10.53 -26.14 0.34
N ASP A 217 11.19 -27.30 0.43
CA ASP A 217 10.66 -28.54 -0.15
C ASP A 217 9.32 -28.90 0.52
N PRO A 218 8.19 -28.99 -0.22
CA PRO A 218 6.89 -29.36 0.36
C PRO A 218 6.88 -30.71 1.08
N ALA A 219 7.79 -31.63 0.73
CA ALA A 219 7.93 -32.91 1.40
C ALA A 219 8.62 -32.79 2.77
N ASN A 220 9.48 -31.77 2.95
CA ASN A 220 10.26 -31.54 4.16
C ASN A 220 10.41 -30.02 4.43
N PRO A 221 9.30 -29.30 4.68
CA PRO A 221 9.32 -27.83 4.70
C PRO A 221 10.17 -27.26 5.84
N THR A 222 10.40 -28.05 6.90
CA THR A 222 11.22 -27.65 8.04
C THR A 222 12.72 -27.89 7.86
N GLU A 223 13.14 -28.57 6.80
CA GLU A 223 14.54 -28.92 6.54
C GLU A 223 15.31 -27.69 6.02
N ALA A 224 15.85 -26.90 6.94
CA ALA A 224 16.53 -25.63 6.63
C ALA A 224 17.68 -25.78 5.62
N SER A 225 18.31 -26.96 5.50
CA SER A 225 19.43 -27.17 4.59
C SER A 225 19.06 -27.15 3.10
N THR A 226 17.77 -27.37 2.78
CA THR A 226 17.24 -27.39 1.40
C THR A 226 16.46 -26.13 1.03
N GLN A 227 16.21 -25.25 2.00
CA GLN A 227 15.49 -24.00 1.79
C GLN A 227 16.30 -22.99 0.98
N LYS A 228 15.58 -22.12 0.26
CA LYS A 228 16.18 -21.14 -0.64
C LYS A 228 15.45 -19.81 -0.57
N GLY A 229 16.19 -18.72 -0.74
CA GLY A 229 15.62 -17.45 -1.18
C GLY A 229 15.49 -17.44 -2.69
N VAL A 230 14.35 -16.97 -3.18
CA VAL A 230 14.07 -16.85 -4.60
C VAL A 230 13.88 -15.38 -4.93
N PHE A 231 14.51 -14.93 -6.01
CA PHE A 231 14.53 -13.54 -6.43
C PHE A 231 14.28 -13.42 -7.93
N GLN A 232 13.53 -12.41 -8.33
CA GLN A 232 13.49 -11.96 -9.72
C GLN A 232 13.41 -10.43 -9.77
N TYR A 233 14.22 -9.80 -10.61
CA TYR A 233 14.31 -8.35 -10.73
C TYR A 233 13.85 -7.88 -12.10
N CYS A 234 13.13 -6.77 -12.17
CA CYS A 234 12.61 -6.20 -13.42
C CYS A 234 12.85 -4.67 -13.46
N GLU A 235 12.99 -4.13 -14.67
CA GLU A 235 13.09 -2.69 -14.95
C GLU A 235 11.75 -1.96 -14.87
N GLY A 236 10.62 -2.69 -14.80
CA GLY A 236 9.29 -2.12 -14.58
C GLY A 236 8.27 -3.16 -14.14
N VAL A 237 7.04 -2.71 -13.91
CA VAL A 237 5.95 -3.58 -13.43
C VAL A 237 5.48 -4.52 -14.54
N SER A 238 5.30 -5.80 -14.19
CA SER A 238 4.76 -6.82 -15.08
C SER A 238 3.88 -7.80 -14.32
N GLY A 239 2.56 -7.73 -14.56
CA GLY A 239 1.62 -8.69 -14.01
C GLY A 239 1.81 -10.11 -14.57
N GLU A 240 2.33 -10.23 -15.80
CA GLU A 240 2.75 -11.51 -16.40
C GLU A 240 3.86 -12.15 -15.56
N ALA A 241 4.95 -11.41 -15.30
CA ALA A 241 6.08 -11.93 -14.51
C ALA A 241 5.66 -12.31 -13.08
N ILE A 242 4.84 -11.48 -12.42
CA ILE A 242 4.32 -11.76 -11.08
C ILE A 242 3.48 -13.04 -11.06
N LYS A 243 2.58 -13.21 -12.03
CA LYS A 243 1.76 -14.42 -12.16
C LYS A 243 2.63 -15.67 -12.36
N ASP A 244 3.62 -15.59 -13.24
CA ASP A 244 4.51 -16.70 -13.53
C ASP A 244 5.38 -17.06 -12.32
N PHE A 245 5.89 -16.05 -11.61
CA PHE A 245 6.66 -16.21 -10.39
C PHE A 245 5.84 -16.93 -9.30
N MET A 246 4.62 -16.46 -9.01
CA MET A 246 3.72 -17.07 -8.02
C MET A 246 3.21 -18.46 -8.43
N THR A 247 3.17 -18.75 -9.74
CA THR A 247 2.82 -20.09 -10.25
C THR A 247 3.98 -21.06 -10.09
N THR A 248 5.21 -20.57 -10.29
CA THR A 248 6.45 -21.35 -10.16
C THR A 248 6.79 -21.62 -8.70
N TYR A 249 6.58 -20.62 -7.84
CA TYR A 249 6.81 -20.66 -6.39
C TYR A 249 5.50 -20.38 -5.65
N PRO A 250 4.57 -21.35 -5.63
CA PRO A 250 3.29 -21.20 -4.96
C PRO A 250 3.46 -21.21 -3.44
N TYR A 251 2.54 -20.56 -2.71
CA TYR A 251 2.55 -20.53 -1.23
C TYR A 251 2.74 -21.90 -0.51
N THR A 252 2.50 -23.02 -1.20
CA THR A 252 2.66 -24.37 -0.68
C THR A 252 4.12 -24.82 -0.52
N ASP A 253 5.08 -24.18 -1.19
CA ASP A 253 6.50 -24.53 -1.14
C ASP A 253 7.30 -23.57 -0.27
N THR A 254 6.79 -23.28 0.91
CA THR A 254 7.37 -22.38 1.91
C THR A 254 7.60 -23.14 3.24
N PRO A 255 8.35 -22.60 4.22
CA PRO A 255 8.52 -23.28 5.51
C PRO A 255 7.20 -23.51 6.26
N GLU A 256 6.27 -22.55 6.23
CA GLU A 256 4.98 -22.61 6.95
C GLU A 256 3.74 -22.34 6.06
N PRO A 257 3.41 -23.23 5.10
CA PRO A 257 2.41 -22.96 4.05
C PRO A 257 0.98 -22.77 4.57
N GLN A 258 0.69 -23.30 5.75
CA GLN A 258 -0.62 -23.25 6.38
C GLN A 258 -0.79 -22.10 7.38
N ALA A 259 0.27 -21.34 7.66
CA ALA A 259 0.21 -20.14 8.50
C ALA A 259 -0.41 -18.97 7.73
N MET A 260 -0.85 -17.92 8.43
CA MET A 260 -1.58 -16.78 7.85
C MET A 260 -0.70 -15.55 7.76
#